data_AF-A0A2E8XFR2-F1
#
_entry.id   AF-A0A2E8XFR2-F1
#
_cell.length_a   1.000
_cell.length_b   1.000
_cell.length_c   1.000
_cell.angle_alpha   90.00
_cell.angle_beta   90.00
_cell.angle_gamma   90.00
#
_symmetry.space_group_name_H-M   'P 1'
#
loop_
_entity.id
_entity.type
_entity.pdbx_description
1 polymer ?
#
loop_
_entity_poly.entity_id
_entity_poly.type
_entity_poly.pdbx_seq_one_letter_code
_entity_poly.pdbx_strand_id
1 'polypeptide(L)'
;MTQNIVSLVESDQPKKWQEILSDLITDPKELLQLLQLDPSSQPPSLAAIDQFPLKVTRSFVEAMELGNWQDPLLRQVWPSKLEEAEISGFVSDPLMEAEANPVPGLLHKYHGRVLLTAVPHCAIHCRYCFRRHFNYGGNTPSQLQWNQVLDYIRSDQSIEEVILSGGDPLAASDRQLARLIGQLDEIPHLTTLRIHSRMPIVLPQRLSLE
;
A
#
# COMPACT_ATOMS: atom_id res chain seq x y z
N MET A 1 30.18 6.09 43.50
CA MET A 1 28.95 6.30 42.70
C MET A 1 29.13 5.52 41.42
N THR A 2 28.56 4.32 41.35
CA THR A 2 28.69 3.40 40.24
C THR A 2 27.79 3.86 39.09
N GLN A 3 28.41 4.24 37.97
CA GLN A 3 27.72 4.45 36.70
C GLN A 3 27.24 3.09 36.18
N ASN A 4 25.93 2.85 36.25
CA ASN A 4 25.31 1.76 35.52
C ASN A 4 25.30 2.14 34.03
N ILE A 5 26.32 1.69 33.31
CA ILE A 5 26.31 1.66 31.85
C ILE A 5 25.37 0.50 31.48
N VAL A 6 24.13 0.83 31.15
CA VAL A 6 23.25 -0.10 30.45
C VAL A 6 23.85 -0.25 29.06
N SER A 7 24.56 -1.34 28.81
CA SER A 7 24.95 -1.72 27.47
C SER A 7 23.66 -1.96 26.68
N LEU A 8 23.34 -1.07 25.75
CA LEU A 8 22.32 -1.34 24.75
C LEU A 8 22.85 -2.50 23.90
N VAL A 9 22.30 -3.69 24.13
CA VAL A 9 22.49 -4.81 23.20
C VAL A 9 21.64 -4.47 21.99
N GLU A 10 22.23 -3.81 21.01
CA GLU A 10 21.63 -3.74 19.68
C GLU A 10 21.65 -5.15 19.10
N SER A 11 20.48 -5.67 18.75
CA SER A 11 20.38 -6.91 18.00
C SER A 11 20.93 -6.65 16.60
N ASP A 12 22.06 -7.24 16.25
CA ASP A 12 22.66 -7.22 14.90
C ASP A 12 21.76 -7.82 13.81
N GLN A 13 20.61 -8.40 14.18
CA GLN A 13 19.66 -8.92 13.20
C GLN A 13 18.86 -7.77 12.56
N PRO A 14 18.82 -7.69 11.22
CA PRO A 14 17.97 -6.72 10.55
C PRO A 14 16.50 -6.98 10.94
N LYS A 15 15.78 -5.89 11.27
CA LYS A 15 14.35 -5.97 11.63
C LYS A 15 13.58 -6.70 10.52
N LYS A 16 12.67 -7.59 10.93
CA LYS A 16 11.78 -8.26 9.99
C LYS A 16 10.79 -7.26 9.40
N TRP A 17 10.38 -7.44 8.15
CA TRP A 17 9.46 -6.50 7.50
C TRP A 17 8.12 -6.37 8.24
N GLN A 18 7.66 -7.44 8.90
CA GLN A 18 6.45 -7.43 9.73
C GLN A 18 6.60 -6.52 10.96
N GLU A 19 7.78 -6.50 11.58
CA GLU A 19 8.08 -5.63 12.73
C GLU A 19 8.08 -4.17 12.28
N ILE A 20 8.65 -3.87 11.11
CA ILE A 20 8.61 -2.53 10.54
C ILE A 20 7.17 -2.10 10.22
N LEU A 21 6.33 -3.01 9.70
CA LEU A 21 4.92 -2.73 9.47
C LEU A 21 4.09 -2.53 10.74
N SER A 22 4.54 -3.05 11.88
CA SER A 22 3.92 -2.79 13.18
C SER A 22 4.35 -1.45 13.80
N ASP A 23 5.46 -0.87 13.33
CA ASP A 23 6.10 0.33 13.85
C ASP A 23 6.07 1.47 12.83
N LEU A 24 4.89 1.69 12.24
CA LEU A 24 4.66 2.74 11.26
C LEU A 24 4.39 4.07 11.96
N ILE A 25 4.92 5.14 11.38
CA ILE A 25 4.63 6.50 11.83
C ILE A 25 3.23 6.85 11.32
N THR A 26 2.33 7.08 12.27
CA THR A 26 0.92 7.43 12.03
C THR A 26 0.50 8.74 12.69
N ASP A 27 1.30 9.26 13.63
CA ASP A 27 1.11 10.58 14.22
C ASP A 27 1.93 11.64 13.45
N PRO A 28 1.30 12.67 12.86
CA PRO A 28 2.02 13.79 12.25
C PRO A 28 3.01 14.46 13.21
N LYS A 29 2.75 14.51 14.52
CA LYS A 29 3.67 15.12 15.49
C LYS A 29 4.99 14.35 15.57
N GLU A 30 4.93 13.02 15.57
CA GLU A 30 6.12 12.16 15.54
C GLU A 30 6.93 12.43 14.27
N LEU A 31 6.27 12.47 13.10
CA LEU A 31 6.93 12.75 11.83
C LEU A 31 7.64 14.11 11.84
N LEU A 32 6.99 15.16 12.33
CA LEU A 32 7.59 16.49 12.43
C LEU A 32 8.80 16.53 13.37
N GLN A 33 8.73 15.82 14.50
CA GLN A 33 9.85 15.72 15.44
C GLN A 33 11.05 15.02 14.81
N LEU A 34 10.83 13.89 14.13
CA LEU A 34 11.88 13.14 13.44
C LEU A 34 12.57 13.99 12.36
N LEU A 35 11.79 14.80 11.63
CA LEU A 35 12.30 15.65 10.55
C LEU A 35 12.75 17.03 11.01
N GLN A 36 12.65 17.36 12.30
CA GLN A 36 12.98 18.69 12.84
C GLN A 36 12.22 19.83 12.13
N LEU A 37 10.96 19.58 11.79
CA LEU A 37 10.10 20.53 11.09
C LEU A 37 9.24 21.31 12.10
N ASP A 38 9.15 22.62 11.89
CA ASP A 38 8.29 23.48 12.70
C ASP A 38 6.80 23.27 12.33
N PRO A 39 5.96 22.76 13.26
CA PRO A 39 4.53 22.57 13.03
C PRO A 39 3.78 23.87 12.71
N SER A 40 4.29 25.04 13.11
CA SER A 40 3.64 26.33 12.86
C SER A 40 3.67 26.72 11.39
N SER A 41 4.69 26.27 10.66
CA SER A 41 4.91 26.60 9.25
C SER A 41 3.90 25.90 8.33
N GLN A 42 3.67 24.61 8.53
CA GLN A 42 2.68 23.82 7.79
C GLN A 42 1.95 22.86 8.74
N PRO A 43 0.89 23.29 9.42
CA PRO A 43 0.13 22.41 10.30
C PRO A 43 -0.58 21.31 9.51
N PRO A 44 -0.68 20.08 10.06
CA PRO A 44 -1.38 18.99 9.38
C PRO A 44 -2.87 19.29 9.23
N SER A 45 -3.46 18.85 8.13
CA SER A 45 -4.91 18.87 7.93
C SER A 45 -5.57 17.73 8.72
N LEU A 46 -6.41 18.09 9.68
CA LEU A 46 -7.20 17.09 10.44
C LEU A 46 -8.23 16.41 9.53
N ALA A 47 -8.85 17.15 8.61
CA ALA A 47 -9.81 16.60 7.65
C ALA A 47 -9.15 15.59 6.70
N ALA A 48 -7.95 15.91 6.19
CA ALA A 48 -7.22 15.01 5.30
C ALA A 48 -6.70 13.76 6.03
N ILE A 49 -6.40 13.86 7.33
CA ILE A 49 -6.04 12.71 8.18
C ILE A 49 -7.25 11.80 8.42
N ASP A 50 -8.41 12.38 8.74
CA ASP A 50 -9.65 11.63 8.97
C ASP A 50 -10.04 10.82 7.73
N GLN A 51 -9.93 11.44 6.54
CA GLN A 51 -10.24 10.77 5.28
C GLN A 51 -9.17 9.75 4.85
N PHE A 52 -7.89 10.03 5.11
CA PHE A 52 -6.79 9.13 4.74
C PHE A 52 -5.65 9.33 5.74
N PRO A 53 -5.51 8.43 6.74
CA PRO A 53 -4.55 8.61 7.82
C PRO A 53 -3.11 8.72 7.31
N LEU A 54 -2.26 9.44 8.04
CA LEU A 54 -0.82 9.35 7.83
C LEU A 54 -0.37 7.91 8.08
N LYS A 55 0.40 7.35 7.17
CA LYS A 55 1.03 6.04 7.31
C LYS A 55 2.32 6.05 6.50
N VAL A 56 3.46 5.92 7.18
CA VAL A 56 4.77 5.90 6.53
C VAL A 56 5.74 5.03 7.32
N THR A 57 6.61 4.31 6.63
CA THR A 57 7.66 3.49 7.24
C THR A 57 8.79 4.38 7.75
N ARG A 58 9.43 3.99 8.86
CA ARG A 58 10.60 4.73 9.38
C ARG A 58 11.73 4.81 8.35
N SER A 59 12.00 3.73 7.62
CA SER A 59 13.00 3.69 6.55
C SER A 59 12.73 4.70 5.42
N PHE A 60 11.46 4.97 5.10
CA PHE A 60 11.12 5.99 4.10
C PHE A 60 11.31 7.41 4.66
N VAL A 61 11.12 7.61 5.97
CA VAL A 61 11.38 8.89 6.66
C VAL A 61 12.89 9.15 6.80
N GLU A 62 13.70 8.13 7.04
CA GLU A 62 15.17 8.23 7.11
C GLU A 62 15.80 8.74 5.80
N ALA A 63 15.11 8.55 4.66
CA ALA A 63 15.55 9.05 3.37
C ALA A 63 15.18 10.52 3.11
N MET A 64 14.43 11.17 4.00
CA MET A 64 14.01 12.56 3.88
C MET A 64 15.08 13.52 4.39
N GLU A 65 15.15 14.71 3.79
CA GLU A 65 16.00 15.79 4.28
C GLU A 65 15.40 16.47 5.53
N LEU A 66 16.19 16.54 6.60
CA LEU A 66 15.81 17.20 7.85
C LEU A 66 15.60 18.71 7.64
N GLY A 67 14.57 19.27 8.25
CA GLY A 67 14.24 20.70 8.18
C GLY A 67 13.70 21.16 6.83
N ASN A 68 13.50 20.27 5.85
CA ASN A 68 13.08 20.62 4.50
C ASN A 68 11.60 20.29 4.21
N TRP A 69 10.74 21.31 4.26
CA TRP A 69 9.34 21.20 3.86
C TRP A 69 9.12 20.92 2.35
N GLN A 70 10.13 21.13 1.52
CA GLN A 70 10.08 20.87 0.08
C GLN A 70 10.64 19.50 -0.29
N ASP A 71 11.06 18.69 0.69
CA ASP A 71 11.53 17.34 0.47
C ASP A 71 10.50 16.53 -0.36
N PRO A 72 10.92 15.93 -1.48
CA PRO A 72 9.99 15.29 -2.40
C PRO A 72 9.37 14.02 -1.82
N LEU A 73 9.98 13.37 -0.83
CA LEU A 73 9.43 12.19 -0.16
C LEU A 73 8.40 12.61 0.91
N LEU A 74 8.67 13.68 1.67
CA LEU A 74 7.72 14.24 2.63
C LEU A 74 6.42 14.65 1.93
N ARG A 75 6.51 15.33 0.77
CA ARG A 75 5.34 15.76 -0.02
C ARG A 75 4.44 14.60 -0.46
N GLN A 76 4.95 13.37 -0.46
CA GLN A 76 4.18 12.19 -0.82
C GLN A 76 3.35 11.62 0.33
N VAL A 77 3.62 12.03 1.57
CA VAL A 77 2.98 11.46 2.78
C VAL A 77 2.39 12.52 3.72
N TRP A 78 2.80 13.79 3.60
CA TRP A 78 2.34 14.84 4.51
C TRP A 78 0.85 15.19 4.30
N PRO A 79 0.00 15.09 5.33
CA PRO A 79 -1.40 15.51 5.26
C PRO A 79 -1.54 17.03 5.15
N SER A 80 -1.50 17.54 3.92
CA SER A 80 -1.52 18.98 3.66
C SER A 80 -2.95 19.52 3.65
N LYS A 81 -3.12 20.77 4.10
CA LYS A 81 -4.37 21.53 3.90
C LYS A 81 -4.75 21.69 2.43
N LEU A 82 -3.80 21.54 1.51
CA LEU A 82 -4.07 21.57 0.07
C LEU A 82 -4.99 20.42 -0.37
N GLU A 83 -5.07 19.32 0.37
CA GLU A 83 -6.00 18.21 0.09
C GLU A 83 -7.46 18.56 0.39
N GLU A 84 -7.72 19.62 1.17
CA GLU A 84 -9.08 20.11 1.47
C GLU A 84 -9.66 20.98 0.34
N ALA A 85 -8.84 21.31 -0.66
CA ALA A 85 -9.28 22.16 -1.76
C ALA A 85 -10.36 21.48 -2.59
N GLU A 86 -11.50 22.13 -2.75
CA GLU A 86 -12.52 21.72 -3.71
C GLU A 86 -12.03 22.02 -5.13
N ILE A 87 -11.80 20.97 -5.91
CA ILE A 87 -11.37 21.07 -7.31
C ILE A 87 -12.56 20.74 -8.22
N SER A 88 -12.93 21.69 -9.09
CA SER A 88 -13.98 21.46 -10.09
C SER A 88 -13.66 20.25 -10.95
N GLY A 89 -14.61 19.33 -11.08
CA GLY A 89 -14.46 18.09 -11.84
C GLY A 89 -13.73 16.96 -11.09
N PHE A 90 -13.38 17.15 -9.82
CA PHE A 90 -12.88 16.07 -8.99
C PHE A 90 -13.96 14.99 -8.78
N VAL A 91 -13.55 13.73 -8.92
CA VAL A 91 -14.39 12.55 -8.68
C VAL A 91 -13.61 11.53 -7.87
N SER A 92 -14.31 10.80 -7.00
CA SER A 92 -13.68 9.80 -6.11
C SER A 92 -13.27 8.51 -6.82
N ASP A 93 -13.89 8.20 -7.97
CA ASP A 93 -13.54 7.07 -8.83
C ASP A 93 -13.15 7.57 -10.23
N PRO A 94 -11.95 8.16 -10.40
CA PRO A 94 -11.52 8.75 -11.67
C PRO A 94 -11.29 7.71 -12.77
N LEU A 95 -11.25 6.42 -12.41
CA LEU A 95 -11.03 5.33 -13.35
C LEU A 95 -12.31 4.52 -13.61
N MET A 96 -13.46 4.87 -13.03
CA MET A 96 -14.70 4.10 -13.14
C MET A 96 -14.47 2.61 -12.80
N GLU A 97 -13.66 2.33 -11.79
CA GLU A 97 -13.35 0.97 -11.36
C GLU A 97 -14.59 0.27 -10.79
N ALA A 98 -15.55 1.01 -10.23
CA ALA A 98 -16.81 0.45 -9.75
C ALA A 98 -17.63 -0.24 -10.86
N GLU A 99 -17.54 0.25 -12.11
CA GLU A 99 -18.28 -0.30 -13.25
C GLU A 99 -17.58 -1.51 -13.90
N ALA A 100 -16.29 -1.69 -13.62
CA ALA A 100 -15.46 -2.72 -14.22
C ALA A 100 -15.16 -3.89 -13.27
N ASN A 101 -16.08 -4.17 -12.35
CA ASN A 101 -15.90 -5.07 -11.23
C ASN A 101 -16.90 -6.23 -11.29
N PRO A 102 -16.76 -7.15 -12.26
CA PRO A 102 -17.77 -8.18 -12.55
C PRO A 102 -17.96 -9.18 -11.41
N VAL A 103 -16.92 -9.40 -10.60
CA VAL A 103 -16.96 -10.16 -9.36
C VAL A 103 -16.11 -9.46 -8.29
N PRO A 104 -16.53 -9.44 -7.01
CA PRO A 104 -15.80 -8.76 -5.95
C PRO A 104 -14.30 -9.08 -5.94
N GLY A 105 -13.48 -8.03 -5.96
CA GLY A 105 -12.02 -8.11 -5.92
C GLY A 105 -11.34 -8.41 -7.26
N LEU A 106 -12.08 -8.51 -8.37
CA LEU A 106 -11.54 -8.58 -9.73
C LEU A 106 -12.00 -7.37 -10.54
N LEU A 107 -11.04 -6.64 -11.09
CA LEU A 107 -11.28 -5.59 -12.07
C LEU A 107 -10.94 -6.08 -13.48
N HIS A 108 -11.88 -5.96 -14.42
CA HIS A 108 -11.70 -6.32 -15.82
C HIS A 108 -12.10 -5.15 -16.73
N LYS A 109 -11.12 -4.29 -17.04
CA LYS A 109 -11.31 -3.11 -17.91
C LYS A 109 -10.78 -3.32 -19.32
N TYR A 110 -9.82 -4.21 -19.48
CA TYR A 110 -9.04 -4.35 -20.70
C TYR A 110 -9.07 -5.80 -21.15
N HIS A 111 -9.23 -6.00 -22.45
CA HIS A 111 -9.05 -7.31 -23.06
C HIS A 111 -7.68 -7.90 -22.71
N GLY A 112 -7.62 -9.21 -22.51
CA GLY A 112 -6.37 -9.90 -22.25
C GLY A 112 -5.95 -10.00 -20.79
N ARG A 113 -6.53 -9.17 -19.90
CA ARG A 113 -6.00 -9.05 -18.53
C ARG A 113 -7.01 -8.63 -17.49
N VAL A 114 -6.80 -9.13 -16.27
CA VAL A 114 -7.57 -8.73 -15.09
C VAL A 114 -6.64 -8.24 -13.98
N LEU A 115 -7.17 -7.42 -13.09
CA LEU A 115 -6.48 -6.97 -11.89
C LEU A 115 -7.19 -7.51 -10.65
N LEU A 116 -6.44 -8.14 -9.76
CA LEU A 116 -6.93 -8.74 -8.53
C LEU A 116 -6.51 -7.91 -7.32
N THR A 117 -7.46 -7.62 -6.44
CA THR A 117 -7.21 -6.98 -5.14
C THR A 117 -6.68 -8.04 -4.18
N ALA A 118 -5.36 -8.19 -4.10
CA ALA A 118 -4.73 -9.24 -3.29
C ALA A 118 -4.91 -8.97 -1.78
N VAL A 119 -4.70 -7.72 -1.37
CA VAL A 119 -4.91 -7.19 -0.01
C VAL A 119 -5.31 -5.70 -0.07
N PRO A 120 -6.04 -5.19 0.94
CA PRO A 120 -6.55 -3.82 0.91
C PRO A 120 -5.56 -2.77 1.44
N HIS A 121 -4.47 -3.18 2.07
CA HIS A 121 -3.61 -2.28 2.85
C HIS A 121 -2.25 -2.04 2.19
N CYS A 122 -1.72 -0.83 2.37
CA CYS A 122 -0.37 -0.44 1.97
C CYS A 122 0.55 -0.28 3.20
N ALA A 123 1.87 -0.34 3.00
CA ALA A 123 2.85 0.10 4.01
C ALA A 123 2.92 1.63 4.15
N ILE A 124 2.49 2.35 3.11
CA ILE A 124 2.54 3.80 3.01
C ILE A 124 1.24 4.34 2.45
N HIS A 125 0.80 5.50 2.92
CA HIS A 125 -0.36 6.21 2.39
C HIS A 125 0.12 7.38 1.52
N CYS A 126 0.27 7.12 0.22
CA CYS A 126 0.63 8.12 -0.77
C CYS A 126 -0.49 9.17 -0.88
N ARG A 127 -0.23 10.46 -0.63
CA ARG A 127 -1.27 11.51 -0.69
C ARG A 127 -1.88 11.69 -2.08
N TYR A 128 -1.18 11.21 -3.11
CA TYR A 128 -1.64 11.16 -4.51
C TYR A 128 -2.28 9.81 -4.89
N CYS A 129 -2.67 8.97 -3.92
CA CYS A 129 -3.30 7.67 -4.19
C CYS A 129 -4.68 7.85 -4.83
N PHE A 130 -4.81 7.53 -6.13
CA PHE A 130 -6.09 7.58 -6.83
C PHE A 130 -7.11 6.55 -6.33
N ARG A 131 -6.65 5.51 -5.60
CA ARG A 131 -7.51 4.50 -4.94
C ARG A 131 -7.78 4.78 -3.47
N ARG A 132 -7.49 5.98 -2.95
CA ARG A 132 -7.76 6.29 -1.53
C ARG A 132 -9.24 6.16 -1.15
N HIS A 133 -10.15 6.31 -2.13
CA HIS A 133 -11.59 6.15 -1.95
C HIS A 133 -12.13 4.81 -2.48
N PHE A 134 -11.27 3.88 -2.90
CA PHE A 134 -11.70 2.59 -3.42
C PHE A 134 -12.37 1.77 -2.31
N ASN A 135 -13.48 1.09 -2.63
CA ASN A 135 -14.21 0.24 -1.68
C ASN A 135 -13.48 -1.08 -1.44
N TYR A 136 -12.39 -1.03 -0.66
CA TYR A 136 -11.61 -2.20 -0.30
C TYR A 136 -12.40 -3.22 0.53
N GLY A 137 -13.33 -2.78 1.38
CA GLY A 137 -14.15 -3.67 2.21
C GLY A 137 -15.04 -4.59 1.38
N GLY A 138 -15.59 -4.08 0.27
CA GLY A 138 -16.37 -4.88 -0.70
C GLY A 138 -15.52 -5.65 -1.71
N ASN A 139 -14.22 -5.36 -1.81
CA ASN A 139 -13.33 -5.87 -2.86
C ASN A 139 -12.12 -6.62 -2.34
N THR A 140 -12.14 -7.05 -1.09
CA THR A 140 -11.16 -7.99 -0.55
C THR A 140 -11.84 -9.35 -0.44
N PRO A 141 -11.63 -10.27 -1.40
CA PRO A 141 -12.37 -11.51 -1.42
C PRO A 141 -12.04 -12.36 -0.20
N SER A 142 -13.07 -12.83 0.49
CA SER A 142 -12.97 -13.98 1.38
C SER A 142 -12.52 -15.22 0.61
N GLN A 143 -12.10 -16.28 1.31
CA GLN A 143 -11.70 -17.53 0.66
C GLN A 143 -12.78 -18.10 -0.29
N LEU A 144 -14.06 -17.94 0.06
CA LEU A 144 -15.17 -18.38 -0.79
C LEU A 144 -15.31 -17.52 -2.06
N GLN A 145 -15.14 -16.20 -1.93
CA GLN A 145 -15.20 -15.28 -3.08
C GLN A 145 -14.01 -15.45 -4.02
N TRP A 146 -12.87 -15.96 -3.53
CA TRP A 146 -11.73 -16.30 -4.40
C TRP A 146 -12.07 -17.37 -5.43
N ASN A 147 -12.95 -18.34 -5.11
CA ASN A 147 -13.35 -19.33 -6.10
C ASN A 147 -14.13 -18.69 -7.26
N GLN A 148 -15.00 -17.71 -6.98
CA GLN A 148 -15.74 -16.97 -8.01
C GLN A 148 -14.80 -16.19 -8.93
N VAL A 149 -13.75 -15.59 -8.36
CA VAL A 149 -12.68 -14.91 -9.12
C VAL A 149 -11.97 -15.89 -10.05
N LEU A 150 -11.56 -17.05 -9.54
CA LEU A 150 -10.87 -18.06 -10.35
C LEU A 150 -11.78 -18.64 -11.44
N ASP A 151 -13.05 -18.90 -11.12
CA ASP A 151 -14.02 -19.41 -12.08
C ASP A 151 -14.31 -18.39 -13.20
N TYR A 152 -14.38 -17.10 -12.86
CA TYR A 152 -14.48 -16.02 -13.84
C TYR A 152 -13.29 -16.07 -14.83
N ILE A 153 -12.07 -16.15 -14.31
CA ILE A 153 -10.85 -16.22 -15.15
C ILE A 153 -10.84 -17.51 -16.00
N ARG A 154 -11.23 -18.65 -15.43
CA ARG A 154 -11.30 -19.93 -16.15
C ARG A 154 -12.28 -19.89 -17.32
N SER A 155 -13.39 -19.17 -17.14
CA SER A 155 -14.48 -19.10 -18.13
C SER A 155 -14.14 -18.24 -19.36
N ASP A 156 -13.14 -17.36 -19.26
CA ASP A 156 -12.74 -16.46 -20.32
C ASP A 156 -11.29 -16.74 -20.76
N GLN A 157 -11.17 -17.48 -21.86
CA GLN A 157 -9.89 -17.86 -22.46
C GLN A 157 -9.11 -16.68 -23.03
N SER A 158 -9.73 -15.49 -23.15
CA SER A 158 -9.01 -14.29 -23.59
C SER A 158 -8.13 -13.70 -22.50
N ILE A 159 -8.35 -14.04 -21.23
CA ILE A 159 -7.57 -13.51 -20.10
C ILE A 159 -6.28 -14.31 -20.00
N GLU A 160 -5.16 -13.73 -20.45
CA GLU A 160 -3.84 -14.37 -20.42
C GLU A 160 -2.93 -13.77 -19.34
N GLU A 161 -3.29 -12.59 -18.81
CA GLU A 161 -2.54 -11.87 -17.77
C GLU A 161 -3.38 -11.60 -16.52
N VAL A 162 -2.80 -11.88 -15.35
CA VAL A 162 -3.32 -11.46 -14.06
C VAL A 162 -2.38 -10.45 -13.41
N ILE A 163 -2.93 -9.33 -12.94
CA ILE A 163 -2.19 -8.29 -12.22
C ILE A 163 -2.59 -8.32 -10.74
N LEU A 164 -1.66 -8.64 -9.85
CA LEU A 164 -1.86 -8.50 -8.41
C LEU A 164 -1.68 -7.05 -8.00
N SER A 165 -2.69 -6.51 -7.32
CA SER A 165 -2.73 -5.13 -6.85
C SER A 165 -3.56 -5.06 -5.56
N GLY A 166 -4.37 -4.02 -5.40
CA GLY A 166 -5.13 -3.69 -4.21
C GLY A 166 -4.57 -2.43 -3.59
N GLY A 167 -4.26 -2.48 -2.29
CA GLY A 167 -3.40 -1.50 -1.66
C GLY A 167 -1.95 -1.70 -2.12
N ASP A 168 -1.28 -2.71 -1.56
CA ASP A 168 -0.01 -3.21 -2.08
C ASP A 168 0.05 -4.74 -1.94
N PRO A 169 0.15 -5.51 -3.04
CA PRO A 169 0.10 -6.97 -3.00
C PRO A 169 1.22 -7.59 -2.16
N LEU A 170 2.40 -6.95 -2.09
CA LEU A 170 3.51 -7.43 -1.27
C LEU A 170 3.32 -7.13 0.22
N ALA A 171 2.23 -6.47 0.63
CA ALA A 171 1.84 -6.42 2.04
C ALA A 171 1.22 -7.74 2.53
N ALA A 172 0.83 -8.64 1.62
CA ALA A 172 0.33 -9.95 2.01
C ALA A 172 1.48 -10.86 2.50
N SER A 173 1.14 -11.79 3.40
CA SER A 173 2.07 -12.84 3.83
C SER A 173 2.50 -13.74 2.66
N ASP A 174 3.69 -14.32 2.75
CA ASP A 174 4.20 -15.24 1.73
C ASP A 174 3.27 -16.44 1.54
N ARG A 175 2.69 -16.94 2.64
CA ARG A 175 1.68 -18.02 2.58
C ARG A 175 0.46 -17.63 1.74
N GLN A 176 -0.02 -16.40 1.89
CA GLN A 176 -1.18 -15.92 1.13
C GLN A 176 -0.83 -15.72 -0.34
N LEU A 177 0.34 -15.13 -0.63
CA LEU A 177 0.83 -14.96 -2.00
C LEU A 177 1.04 -16.32 -2.68
N ALA A 178 1.78 -17.24 -2.05
CA ALA A 178 2.04 -18.57 -2.60
C ALA A 178 0.75 -19.34 -2.91
N ARG A 179 -0.23 -19.27 -2.00
CA ARG A 179 -1.55 -19.87 -2.24
C ARG A 179 -2.23 -19.27 -3.46
N LEU A 180 -2.29 -17.95 -3.56
CA LEU A 180 -2.94 -17.26 -4.65
C LEU A 180 -2.24 -17.52 -5.99
N ILE A 181 -0.91 -17.47 -6.01
CA ILE A 181 -0.09 -17.77 -7.19
C ILE A 181 -0.31 -19.21 -7.63
N GLY A 182 -0.29 -20.17 -6.71
CA GLY A 182 -0.53 -21.57 -7.02
C GLY A 182 -1.90 -21.82 -7.64
N GLN A 183 -2.96 -21.16 -7.13
CA GLN A 183 -4.30 -21.27 -7.71
C GLN A 183 -4.42 -20.67 -9.11
N LEU A 184 -3.63 -19.62 -9.41
CA LEU A 184 -3.58 -19.02 -10.73
C LEU A 184 -2.76 -19.88 -11.71
N ASP A 185 -1.67 -20.49 -11.25
CA ASP A 185 -0.81 -21.38 -12.04
C ASP A 185 -1.55 -22.63 -12.53
N GLU A 186 -2.61 -23.04 -11.82
CA GLU A 186 -3.52 -24.12 -12.25
C GLU A 186 -4.38 -23.76 -13.49
N ILE A 187 -4.40 -22.50 -13.94
CA ILE A 187 -5.22 -22.04 -15.08
C ILE A 187 -4.37 -22.04 -16.37
N PRO A 188 -4.59 -22.98 -17.32
CA PRO A 188 -3.63 -23.22 -18.40
C PRO A 188 -3.40 -22.07 -19.38
N HIS A 189 -4.40 -21.20 -19.58
CA HIS A 189 -4.31 -20.07 -20.51
C HIS A 189 -3.72 -18.81 -19.87
N LEU A 190 -3.48 -18.80 -18.56
CA LEU A 190 -2.70 -17.74 -17.92
C LEU A 190 -1.22 -17.92 -18.22
N THR A 191 -0.63 -16.92 -18.87
CA THR A 191 0.78 -16.93 -19.25
C THR A 191 1.60 -15.92 -18.47
N THR A 192 0.93 -14.90 -17.89
CA THR A 192 1.60 -13.78 -17.23
C THR A 192 0.96 -13.48 -15.89
N LEU A 193 1.78 -13.48 -14.84
CA LEU A 193 1.46 -12.87 -13.56
C LEU A 193 2.31 -11.61 -13.36
N ARG A 194 1.67 -10.47 -13.12
CA ARG A 194 2.31 -9.20 -12.83
C ARG A 194 1.99 -8.76 -11.41
N ILE A 195 2.97 -8.18 -10.71
CA ILE A 195 2.79 -7.65 -9.35
C ILE A 195 2.98 -6.14 -9.38
N HIS A 196 1.94 -5.39 -9.01
CA HIS A 196 1.99 -3.93 -8.87
C HIS A 196 2.26 -3.55 -7.42
N SER A 197 3.53 -3.37 -7.05
CA SER A 197 3.94 -3.07 -5.68
C SER A 197 4.84 -1.85 -5.59
N ARG A 198 4.68 -1.10 -4.50
CA ARG A 198 5.57 -0.03 -4.09
C ARG A 198 6.51 -0.46 -2.95
N MET A 199 6.29 -1.63 -2.34
CA MET A 199 7.12 -2.19 -1.28
C MET A 199 8.63 -2.13 -1.55
N PRO A 200 9.16 -2.42 -2.76
CA PRO A 200 10.61 -2.35 -2.98
C PRO A 200 11.23 -0.98 -2.66
N ILE A 201 10.45 0.10 -2.73
CA ILE A 201 10.90 1.47 -2.45
C ILE A 201 10.63 1.85 -0.99
N VAL A 202 9.50 1.43 -0.43
CA VAL A 202 9.02 1.93 0.88
C VAL A 202 9.35 0.98 2.03
N LEU A 203 9.58 -0.29 1.72
CA LEU A 203 9.97 -1.35 2.66
C LEU A 203 10.80 -2.43 1.95
N PRO A 204 12.06 -2.13 1.57
CA PRO A 204 12.91 -3.06 0.83
C PRO A 204 13.09 -4.43 1.52
N GLN A 205 13.03 -4.46 2.86
CA GLN A 205 13.14 -5.67 3.68
C GLN A 205 12.03 -6.71 3.43
N ARG A 206 10.95 -6.33 2.72
CA ARG A 206 9.93 -7.27 2.27
C ARG A 206 10.47 -8.25 1.22
N LEU A 207 11.52 -7.85 0.49
CA LEU A 207 12.17 -8.70 -0.51
C LEU A 207 13.23 -9.56 0.20
N SER A 208 12.95 -10.86 0.28
CA SER A 208 13.82 -11.89 0.85
C SER A 208 14.40 -12.79 -0.24
N LEU A 209 15.40 -13.60 0.13
CA LEU A 209 15.90 -14.69 -0.72
C LEU A 209 14.98 -15.92 -0.70
N GLU A 210 14.23 -16.10 0.40
CA GLU A 210 13.13 -17.06 0.53
C GLU A 210 11.92 -16.60 -0.29
#